data_AF-A0A3A0UAP8-F1
#
_entry.id   AF-A0A3A0UAP8-F1
#
_cell.length_a   1.000
_cell.length_b   1.000
_cell.length_c   1.000
_cell.angle_alpha   90.00
_cell.angle_beta   90.00
_cell.angle_gamma   90.00
#
_symmetry.space_group_name_H-M   'P 1'
#
loop_
_entity.id
_entity.type
_entity.pdbx_description
1 polymer ?
#
loop_
_entity_poly.entity_id
_entity_poly.type
_entity_poly.pdbx_seq_one_letter_code
_entity_poly.pdbx_strand_id
1 'polypeptide(L)'
;MIQAGFPEVHQIHVSDFGPIEVITLIVVFVLGIALTFIRQRLTMVVLNGIIGYCVTIFFILMKAPDLALTQLVVETITTILFIVSFSRLPNVPRAKVNKKREAVKIIVSLLMAVIVVTLVFIAQQGDSMPTISTFYHDAYKLTG
;
A
#
# COMPACT_ATOMS: atom_id res chain seq x y z
N MET A 1 -40.47 14.87 8.36
CA MET A 1 -40.08 13.62 9.05
C MET A 1 -38.68 13.28 8.58
N ILE A 2 -37.71 13.32 9.49
CA ILE A 2 -36.30 13.02 9.18
C ILE A 2 -36.21 11.51 9.04
N GLN A 3 -36.10 11.03 7.80
CA GLN A 3 -35.84 9.63 7.52
C GLN A 3 -34.33 9.43 7.67
N ALA A 4 -33.87 9.21 8.91
CA ALA A 4 -32.53 8.73 9.20
C ALA A 4 -32.46 7.25 8.79
N GLY A 5 -32.42 7.00 7.48
CA GLY A 5 -32.06 5.72 6.94
C GLY A 5 -30.56 5.55 7.11
N PHE A 6 -30.13 4.58 7.90
CA PHE A 6 -28.76 4.09 7.78
C PHE A 6 -28.55 3.70 6.31
N PRO A 7 -27.47 4.15 5.65
CA PRO A 7 -27.18 3.72 4.28
C PRO A 7 -27.17 2.19 4.27
N GLU A 8 -27.87 1.57 3.32
CA GLU A 8 -27.81 0.13 3.13
C GLU A 8 -26.37 -0.23 2.78
N VAL A 9 -25.64 -0.71 3.79
CA VAL A 9 -24.27 -1.19 3.62
C VAL A 9 -24.39 -2.45 2.76
N HIS A 10 -24.10 -2.33 1.47
CA HIS A 10 -23.96 -3.50 0.60
C HIS A 10 -23.02 -4.48 1.30
N GLN A 11 -23.49 -5.71 1.48
CA GLN A 11 -22.73 -6.77 2.14
C GLN A 11 -21.38 -6.90 1.42
N ILE A 12 -20.30 -6.54 2.10
CA ILE A 12 -18.95 -6.68 1.55
C ILE A 12 -18.75 -8.18 1.34
N HIS A 13 -18.74 -8.60 0.08
CA HIS A 13 -18.33 -9.94 -0.29
C HIS A 13 -16.82 -10.02 -0.02
N VAL A 14 -16.47 -10.43 1.19
CA VAL A 14 -15.07 -10.71 1.56
C VAL A 14 -14.63 -11.90 0.72
N SER A 15 -13.78 -11.65 -0.28
CA SER A 15 -13.11 -12.71 -1.02
C SER A 15 -12.39 -13.63 -0.05
N ASP A 16 -12.42 -14.94 -0.32
CA ASP A 16 -11.63 -15.92 0.44
C ASP A 16 -10.15 -15.56 0.32
N PHE A 17 -9.56 -15.11 1.42
CA PHE A 17 -8.15 -14.74 1.46
C PHE A 17 -7.29 -16.00 1.54
N GLY A 18 -6.33 -16.11 0.62
CA GLY A 18 -5.36 -17.20 0.64
C GLY A 18 -4.42 -17.07 1.84
N PRO A 19 -3.88 -18.19 2.37
CA PRO A 19 -2.89 -18.14 3.46
C PRO A 19 -1.68 -17.24 3.14
N ILE A 20 -1.27 -17.18 1.87
CA ILE A 20 -0.16 -16.35 1.40
C ILE A 20 -0.50 -14.84 1.49
N GLU A 21 -1.75 -14.44 1.23
CA GLU A 21 -2.16 -13.03 1.32
C GLU A 21 -2.09 -12.53 2.76
N VAL A 22 -2.58 -13.36 3.69
CA VAL A 22 -2.54 -13.07 5.13
C VAL A 22 -1.10 -13.00 5.63
N ILE A 23 -0.24 -13.96 5.25
CA ILE A 23 1.18 -13.93 5.61
C ILE A 23 1.85 -12.66 5.07
N THR A 24 1.58 -12.29 3.82
CA THR A 24 2.16 -11.09 3.20
C THR A 24 1.72 -9.82 3.92
N LEU A 25 0.43 -9.71 4.30
CA LEU A 25 -0.08 -8.60 5.11
C LEU A 25 0.62 -8.50 6.47
N ILE A 26 0.77 -9.63 7.16
CA ILE A 26 1.46 -9.68 8.47
C ILE A 26 2.91 -9.22 8.31
N VAL A 27 3.61 -9.71 7.27
CA VAL A 27 5.00 -9.30 7.00
C VAL A 27 5.10 -7.80 6.77
N VAL A 28 4.24 -7.22 5.92
CA VAL A 28 4.23 -5.77 5.66
C VAL A 28 3.95 -4.98 6.94
N PHE A 29 3.00 -5.43 7.76
CA PHE A 29 2.66 -4.77 9.03
C PHE A 29 3.84 -4.78 10.02
N VAL A 30 4.50 -5.94 10.18
CA VAL A 30 5.67 -6.09 11.05
C VAL A 30 6.84 -5.23 10.56
N LEU A 31 7.10 -5.22 9.24
CA LEU A 31 8.16 -4.39 8.64
C LEU A 31 7.87 -2.90 8.80
N GLY A 32 6.62 -2.48 8.61
CA GLY A 32 6.19 -1.10 8.80
C GLY A 32 6.43 -0.61 10.24
N ILE A 33 6.11 -1.44 11.23
CA ILE A 33 6.41 -1.15 12.64
C ILE A 33 7.92 -1.12 12.87
N ALA A 34 8.67 -2.13 12.38
CA ALA A 34 10.11 -2.23 12.57
C ALA A 34 10.86 -0.99 12.03
N LEU A 35 10.44 -0.47 10.87
CA LEU A 35 11.03 0.73 10.25
C LEU A 35 10.99 1.96 11.17
N THR A 36 10.00 2.08 12.06
CA THR A 36 9.91 3.21 13.01
C THR A 36 11.03 3.21 14.05
N PHE A 37 11.61 2.04 14.35
CA PHE A 37 12.65 1.87 15.36
C PHE A 37 14.07 1.92 14.79
N ILE A 38 14.21 1.71 13.48
CA ILE A 38 15.52 1.60 12.83
C ILE A 38 16.14 2.97 12.63
N ARG A 39 17.43 3.06 12.96
CA ARG A 39 18.20 4.31 12.90
C ARG A 39 19.19 4.35 11.76
N GLN A 40 19.65 3.19 11.29
CA GLN A 40 20.59 3.07 10.18
C GLN A 40 19.85 3.28 8.85
N ARG A 41 20.26 4.29 8.08
CA ARG A 41 19.60 4.68 6.82
C ARG A 41 19.61 3.56 5.79
N LEU A 42 20.76 2.90 5.64
CA LEU A 42 20.91 1.79 4.70
C LEU A 42 19.95 0.65 5.02
N THR A 43 19.83 0.30 6.30
CA THR A 43 18.90 -0.74 6.78
C THR A 43 17.43 -0.36 6.54
N MET A 44 17.07 0.92 6.73
CA MET A 44 15.71 1.40 6.40
C MET A 44 15.41 1.24 4.91
N VAL A 45 16.36 1.54 4.03
CA VAL A 45 16.19 1.39 2.57
C VAL A 45 15.98 -0.06 2.19
N VAL A 46 16.81 -0.97 2.72
CA VAL A 46 16.70 -2.41 2.43
C VAL A 46 15.35 -2.96 2.90
N LEU A 47 14.91 -2.61 4.11
CA LEU A 47 13.61 -3.06 4.63
C LEU A 47 12.43 -2.44 3.90
N ASN A 48 12.54 -1.18 3.46
CA ASN A 48 11.55 -0.58 2.57
C ASN A 48 11.47 -1.35 1.24
N GLY A 49 12.61 -1.77 0.69
CA GLY A 49 12.68 -2.64 -0.48
C GLY A 49 11.89 -3.94 -0.30
N ILE A 50 12.02 -4.58 0.85
CA ILE A 50 11.26 -5.81 1.17
C ILE A 50 9.75 -5.54 1.17
N ILE A 51 9.28 -4.40 1.69
CA ILE A 51 7.86 -4.01 1.60
C ILE A 51 7.42 -3.88 0.15
N GLY A 52 8.23 -3.27 -0.72
CA GLY A 52 7.94 -3.16 -2.15
C GLY A 52 7.87 -4.51 -2.86
N TYR A 53 8.72 -5.48 -2.51
CA TYR A 53 8.61 -6.85 -3.01
C TYR A 53 7.35 -7.56 -2.51
N CYS A 54 6.88 -7.28 -1.29
CA CYS A 54 5.57 -7.74 -0.83
C CYS A 54 4.43 -7.16 -1.68
N VAL A 55 4.53 -5.90 -2.14
CA VAL A 55 3.56 -5.31 -3.08
C VAL A 55 3.58 -6.02 -4.43
N THR A 56 4.76 -6.40 -4.95
CA THR A 56 4.86 -7.25 -6.14
C THR A 56 4.13 -8.59 -5.95
N ILE A 57 4.29 -9.23 -4.79
CA ILE A 57 3.58 -10.47 -4.45
C ILE A 57 2.07 -10.23 -4.45
N PHE A 58 1.58 -9.12 -3.87
CA PHE A 58 0.15 -8.78 -3.94
C PHE A 58 -0.36 -8.64 -5.37
N PHE A 59 0.39 -8.02 -6.29
CA PHE A 59 -0.03 -7.94 -7.69
C PHE A 59 -0.09 -9.31 -8.38
N ILE A 60 0.84 -10.21 -8.05
CA ILE A 60 0.81 -11.60 -8.55
C ILE A 60 -0.45 -12.32 -8.04
N LEU A 61 -0.77 -12.18 -6.75
CA LEU A 61 -1.96 -12.80 -6.14
C LEU A 61 -3.26 -12.27 -6.74
N MET A 62 -3.29 -10.97 -7.05
CA MET A 62 -4.39 -10.30 -7.75
C MET A 62 -4.45 -10.61 -9.25
N LYS A 63 -3.62 -11.52 -9.77
CA LYS A 63 -3.54 -11.89 -11.19
C LYS A 63 -3.25 -10.69 -12.12
N ALA A 64 -2.48 -9.73 -11.64
CA ALA A 64 -2.04 -8.55 -12.39
C ALA A 64 -0.52 -8.64 -12.72
N PRO A 65 -0.11 -9.49 -13.68
CA PRO A 65 1.30 -9.79 -13.93
C PRO A 65 2.09 -8.58 -14.46
N ASP A 66 1.45 -7.69 -15.23
CA ASP A 66 2.13 -6.51 -15.79
C ASP A 66 2.47 -5.48 -14.70
N LEU A 67 1.53 -5.25 -13.78
CA LEU A 67 1.77 -4.42 -12.59
C LEU A 67 2.85 -5.06 -11.70
N ALA A 68 2.87 -6.38 -11.56
CA ALA A 68 3.91 -7.06 -10.79
C ALA A 68 5.31 -6.89 -11.40
N LEU A 69 5.46 -7.07 -12.72
CA LEU A 69 6.75 -6.92 -13.40
C LEU A 69 7.26 -5.48 -13.27
N THR A 70 6.40 -4.51 -13.56
CA THR A 70 6.76 -3.08 -13.44
C THR A 70 7.13 -2.71 -12.00
N GLN A 71 6.36 -3.19 -11.01
CA GLN A 71 6.67 -2.98 -9.60
C GLN A 71 8.04 -3.57 -9.22
N LEU A 72 8.35 -4.79 -9.66
CA LEU A 72 9.65 -5.43 -9.39
C LEU A 72 10.82 -4.59 -9.94
N VAL A 73 10.70 -4.14 -11.20
CA VAL A 73 11.74 -3.34 -11.85
C VAL A 73 11.90 -1.98 -11.17
N VAL A 74 10.79 -1.28 -10.91
CA VAL A 74 10.81 0.03 -10.25
C VAL A 74 11.34 -0.09 -8.83
N GLU A 75 10.94 -1.10 -8.07
CA GLU A 75 11.43 -1.34 -6.71
C GLU A 75 12.94 -1.61 -6.70
N THR A 76 13.42 -2.40 -7.66
CA THR A 76 14.86 -2.70 -7.78
C THR A 76 15.65 -1.44 -8.07
N ILE A 77 15.21 -0.65 -9.07
CA ILE A 77 15.90 0.59 -9.47
C ILE A 77 15.88 1.61 -8.32
N THR A 78 14.72 1.83 -7.70
CA THR A 78 14.60 2.80 -6.59
C THR A 78 15.41 2.38 -5.36
N THR A 79 15.44 1.09 -5.02
CA THR A 79 16.28 0.56 -3.94
C THR A 79 17.75 0.81 -4.23
N ILE A 80 18.22 0.51 -5.45
CA ILE A 80 19.61 0.77 -5.86
C ILE A 80 19.92 2.27 -5.77
N LEU A 81 19.04 3.12 -6.30
CA LEU A 81 19.21 4.57 -6.27
C LEU A 81 19.30 5.11 -4.83
N PHE A 82 18.47 4.61 -3.92
CA PHE A 82 18.55 5.01 -2.51
C PHE A 82 19.81 4.50 -1.82
N ILE A 83 20.23 3.26 -2.07
CA ILE A 83 21.49 2.72 -1.53
C ILE A 83 22.67 3.58 -1.99
N VAL A 84 22.77 3.86 -3.30
CA VAL A 84 23.84 4.69 -3.87
C VAL A 84 23.78 6.10 -3.29
N SER A 85 22.59 6.71 -3.20
CA SER A 85 22.42 8.04 -2.63
C SER A 85 22.87 8.09 -1.17
N PHE A 86 22.34 7.22 -0.31
CA PHE A 86 22.68 7.22 1.11
C PHE A 86 24.11 6.77 1.41
N SER A 87 24.72 5.95 0.56
CA SER A 87 26.14 5.58 0.71
C SER A 87 27.08 6.79 0.56
N ARG A 88 26.67 7.82 -0.19
CA ARG A 88 27.44 9.04 -0.41
C ARG A 88 27.11 10.17 0.57
N LEU A 89 26.04 10.02 1.37
CA LEU A 89 25.65 11.06 2.33
C LEU A 89 26.41 10.89 3.65
N PRO A 90 27.02 11.97 4.19
CA PRO A 90 27.64 11.93 5.51
C PRO A 90 26.58 11.65 6.59
N ASN A 91 26.96 10.88 7.60
CA ASN A 91 26.05 10.46 8.65
C ASN A 91 25.76 11.62 9.62
N VAL A 92 24.76 12.45 9.30
CA VAL A 92 24.39 13.59 10.16
C VAL A 92 23.71 13.08 11.44
N PRO A 93 24.22 13.43 12.64
CA PRO A 93 23.61 13.04 13.90
C PRO A 93 22.20 13.63 14.04
N ARG A 94 21.25 12.82 14.54
CA ARG A 94 19.87 13.29 14.74
C ARG A 94 19.82 14.37 15.83
N ALA A 95 19.14 15.47 15.55
CA ALA A 95 18.86 16.51 16.55
C ALA A 95 18.02 15.95 17.71
N LYS A 96 18.11 16.59 18.89
CA LYS A 96 17.33 16.19 20.08
C LYS A 96 15.84 16.10 19.74
N VAL A 97 15.23 14.99 20.15
CA VAL A 97 13.82 14.70 19.87
C VAL A 97 12.93 15.68 20.62
N ASN A 98 12.15 16.48 19.90
CA ASN A 98 11.12 17.34 20.49
C ASN A 98 9.81 16.54 20.60
N LYS A 99 9.44 16.14 21.81
CA LYS A 99 8.26 15.32 22.08
C LYS A 99 6.97 15.92 21.50
N LYS A 100 6.81 17.25 21.54
CA LYS A 100 5.63 17.93 20.97
C LYS A 100 5.59 17.77 19.45
N ARG A 101 6.73 17.93 18.79
CA ARG A 101 6.83 17.79 17.33
C ARG A 101 6.61 16.35 16.87
N GLU A 102 7.14 15.37 17.60
CA GLU A 102 6.89 13.95 17.29
C GLU A 102 5.43 13.56 17.53
N ALA A 103 4.79 14.07 18.59
CA ALA A 103 3.36 13.84 18.82
C ALA A 103 2.49 14.36 17.66
N VAL A 104 2.78 15.56 17.14
CA VAL A 104 2.09 16.11 15.97
C VAL A 104 2.25 15.21 14.75
N LYS A 105 3.46 14.69 14.48
CA LYS A 105 3.69 13.77 13.34
C LYS A 105 2.84 12.51 13.46
N ILE A 106 2.78 11.92 14.66
CA ILE A 106 1.99 10.70 14.92
C ILE A 106 0.50 10.97 14.70
N ILE A 107 -0.02 12.08 15.23
CA ILE A 107 -1.42 12.47 15.07
C ILE A 107 -1.75 12.67 13.58
N VAL A 108 -0.91 13.41 12.85
CA VAL A 108 -1.10 13.66 11.42
C VAL A 108 -1.05 12.36 10.61
N SER A 109 -0.10 11.45 10.88
CA SER A 109 -0.03 10.17 10.17
C SER A 109 -1.23 9.28 10.44
N LEU A 110 -1.71 9.25 11.69
CA LEU A 110 -2.88 8.45 12.06
C LEU A 110 -4.16 9.00 11.41
N LEU A 111 -4.33 10.32 11.43
CA LEU A 111 -5.44 11.00 10.79
C LEU A 111 -5.45 10.72 9.27
N MET A 112 -4.30 10.79 8.61
CA MET A 112 -4.19 10.43 7.18
C MET A 112 -4.55 8.96 6.93
N ALA A 113 -4.09 8.04 7.77
CA ALA A 113 -4.45 6.62 7.65
C ALA A 113 -5.97 6.42 7.77
N VAL A 114 -6.61 7.03 8.77
CA VAL A 114 -8.06 6.94 8.96
C VAL A 114 -8.83 7.52 7.79
N ILE A 115 -8.41 8.66 7.26
CA ILE A 115 -9.04 9.28 6.09
C ILE A 115 -8.96 8.36 4.87
N VAL A 116 -7.77 7.84 4.55
CA VAL A 116 -7.59 6.98 3.37
C VAL A 116 -8.43 5.71 3.50
N VAL A 117 -8.40 5.04 4.66
CA VAL A 117 -9.22 3.84 4.91
C VAL A 117 -10.70 4.17 4.74
N THR A 118 -11.17 5.24 5.36
CA THR A 118 -12.59 5.64 5.28
C THR A 118 -13.02 5.93 3.84
N LEU A 119 -12.19 6.65 3.06
CA LEU A 119 -12.46 6.93 1.65
C LEU A 119 -12.55 5.66 0.81
N VAL A 120 -11.65 4.70 1.04
CA VAL A 120 -11.68 3.41 0.35
C VAL A 120 -12.93 2.60 0.71
N PHE A 121 -13.38 2.64 1.97
CA PHE A 121 -14.64 2.01 2.39
C PHE A 121 -15.87 2.67 1.77
N ILE A 122 -15.88 4.00 1.66
CA ILE A 122 -16.98 4.73 1.01
C ILE A 122 -17.00 4.43 -0.50
N ALA A 123 -15.82 4.43 -1.16
CA ALA A 123 -15.71 4.18 -2.59
C ALA A 123 -16.19 2.78 -2.99
N GLN A 124 -15.97 1.77 -2.15
CA GLN A 124 -16.45 0.40 -2.38
C GLN A 124 -17.96 0.23 -2.20
N GLN A 125 -18.63 1.15 -1.50
CA GLN A 125 -20.08 1.09 -1.26
C GLN A 125 -20.91 1.83 -2.32
N GLY A 126 -20.27 2.57 -3.23
CA GLY A 126 -20.98 3.30 -4.28
C GLY A 126 -21.59 2.36 -5.32
N ASP A 127 -22.79 2.69 -5.80
CA ASP A 127 -23.43 2.00 -6.92
C ASP A 127 -22.50 2.05 -8.13
N SER A 128 -21.94 0.89 -8.47
CA SER A 128 -20.98 0.78 -9.56
C SER A 128 -21.73 0.83 -10.89
N MET A 129 -21.34 1.74 -11.78
CA MET A 129 -21.77 1.67 -13.18
C MET A 129 -21.37 0.31 -13.78
N PRO A 130 -22.13 -0.22 -14.74
CA PRO A 130 -21.80 -1.49 -15.37
C PRO A 130 -20.34 -1.49 -15.87
N THR A 131 -19.60 -2.54 -15.53
CA THR A 131 -18.18 -2.65 -15.87
C THR A 131 -17.97 -2.67 -17.38
N ILE A 132 -17.01 -1.88 -17.86
CA ILE A 132 -16.56 -1.90 -19.26
C ILE A 132 -15.67 -3.12 -19.58
N SER A 133 -15.34 -3.94 -18.58
CA SER A 133 -14.48 -5.12 -18.78
C SER A 133 -15.08 -6.14 -19.74
N THR A 134 -16.41 -6.22 -19.85
CA THR A 134 -17.11 -7.09 -20.80
C THR A 134 -16.76 -6.75 -22.25
N PHE A 135 -16.68 -5.45 -22.58
CA PHE A 135 -16.27 -4.98 -23.91
C PHE A 135 -14.85 -5.45 -24.27
N TYR A 136 -13.91 -5.38 -23.32
CA TYR A 136 -12.54 -5.83 -23.53
C TYR A 136 -12.38 -7.34 -23.54
N HIS A 137 -13.20 -8.08 -22.78
CA HIS A 137 -13.19 -9.54 -22.79
C HIS A 137 -13.61 -10.10 -24.17
N ASP A 138 -14.58 -9.45 -24.83
CA ASP A 138 -15.05 -9.85 -26.16
C ASP A 138 -14.26 -9.19 -27.31
N ALA A 139 -13.22 -8.40 -27.01
CA ALA A 139 -12.46 -7.66 -28.01
C ALA A 139 -11.91 -8.57 -29.13
N TYR A 140 -11.43 -9.77 -28.79
CA TYR A 140 -10.93 -10.73 -29.78
C TYR A 140 -12.01 -11.11 -30.81
N LYS A 141 -13.27 -11.26 -30.39
CA LYS A 141 -14.41 -11.54 -31.31
C LYS A 141 -14.85 -10.31 -32.10
N LEU A 142 -14.63 -9.12 -31.56
CA LEU A 142 -15.01 -7.85 -32.18
C LEU A 142 -13.96 -7.35 -33.20
N THR A 143 -12.71 -7.80 -33.07
CA THR A 143 -11.59 -7.38 -33.93
C THR A 143 -11.16 -8.42 -34.98
N GLY A 144 -11.73 -9.64 -34.97
CA GLY A 144 -11.50 -10.68 -35.98
C GLY A 144 -10.99 -11.98 -35.41
#